data_AF-A0A2I0TDK6-F1
#
_entry.id   AF-A0A2I0TDK6-F1
#
_cell.length_a   1.000
_cell.length_b   1.000
_cell.length_c   1.000
_cell.angle_alpha   90.00
_cell.angle_beta   90.00
_cell.angle_gamma   90.00
#
_symmetry.space_group_name_H-M   'P 1'
#
loop_
_entity.id
_entity.type
_entity.pdbx_description
1 polymer ?
#
loop_
_entity_poly.entity_id
_entity_poly.type
_entity_poly.pdbx_seq_one_letter_code
_entity_poly.pdbx_strand_id
1 'polypeptide(L)'
;MKWKETEGNINGYKVRVKPMAGDSEQEVMLKTKTPKATVGGLSPTKEYTLQVYVLNGSQEALFAKRKFVIEELKNASQTRNNRRNSGTASEKNLTSSGSSAAEHSGVAEATPPPLNPILTQSGSQFQCDTSAMTDIILLVDGSWSIGRNSFKLIKEFLSNLISPFSIGQDKIRVGLSQYSSDPRTEWDLSAYSTRDQVLEAVRNLRYKGGNTFTGLALTHVLEQNLKPEAGARLEAEKLVILLTDGKSQDDANMAAQTLKNLGIEIFAIGVKNADEAELKQVASEPLELTVYNVLDFPLLSSLVGRLTRVLCTRIKEKSNKENADIPVNTGPQLSPTDLKISAVTSKSMHLTWSPPLRPPKKYRIVYYPSKGGIPKELSIAGNVATAVLPGLQKNTDYKISIWAYYKDGARSDTVSVQHRTKCIGANESAFSRVLS
;
A
#
# COMPACT_ATOMS: atom_id res chain seq x y z
N MET A 1 19.77 -18.13 -29.62
CA MET A 1 19.09 -17.12 -28.78
C MET A 1 19.25 -15.74 -29.42
N LYS A 2 18.26 -14.86 -29.32
CA LYS A 2 18.30 -13.47 -29.82
C LYS A 2 17.78 -12.54 -28.72
N TRP A 3 18.36 -11.35 -28.57
CA TRP A 3 17.89 -10.30 -27.64
C TRP A 3 17.84 -8.95 -28.35
N LYS A 4 17.33 -7.92 -27.67
CA LYS A 4 17.36 -6.54 -28.18
C LYS A 4 18.77 -5.99 -28.01
N GLU A 5 19.32 -5.36 -29.04
CA GLU A 5 20.61 -4.68 -28.94
C GLU A 5 20.56 -3.59 -27.87
N THR A 6 21.60 -3.51 -27.05
CA THR A 6 21.73 -2.50 -26.01
C THR A 6 22.16 -1.16 -26.61
N GLU A 7 21.49 -0.08 -26.23
CA GLU A 7 21.88 1.29 -26.59
C GLU A 7 23.10 1.71 -25.75
N GLY A 8 24.18 2.17 -26.39
CA GLY A 8 25.42 2.61 -25.73
C GLY A 8 26.70 1.97 -26.28
N ASN A 9 27.85 2.44 -25.80
CA ASN A 9 29.16 1.94 -26.24
C ASN A 9 29.61 0.78 -25.34
N ILE A 10 29.41 -0.46 -25.82
CA ILE A 10 29.75 -1.70 -25.11
C ILE A 10 30.86 -2.46 -25.85
N ASN A 11 31.66 -3.22 -25.12
CA ASN A 11 32.77 -4.04 -25.66
C ASN A 11 32.31 -5.43 -26.13
N GLY A 12 31.12 -5.88 -25.74
CA GLY A 12 30.56 -7.17 -26.20
C GLY A 12 29.51 -7.72 -25.25
N TYR A 13 29.16 -8.99 -25.45
CA TYR A 13 28.25 -9.72 -24.58
C TYR A 13 28.90 -11.01 -24.07
N LYS A 14 28.58 -11.36 -22.83
CA LYS A 14 28.85 -12.69 -22.27
C LYS A 14 27.55 -13.46 -22.10
N VAL A 15 27.47 -14.65 -22.65
CA VAL A 15 26.30 -15.53 -22.52
C VAL A 15 26.67 -16.72 -21.65
N ARG A 16 25.98 -16.89 -20.53
CA ARG A 16 26.13 -18.03 -19.62
C ARG A 16 24.85 -18.85 -19.61
N VAL A 17 24.98 -20.16 -19.80
CA VAL A 17 23.88 -21.12 -19.71
C VAL A 17 24.22 -22.09 -18.59
N LYS A 18 23.46 -22.01 -17.50
CA LYS A 18 23.66 -22.83 -16.31
C LYS A 18 22.52 -23.85 -16.16
N PRO A 19 22.79 -25.16 -16.13
CA PRO A 19 21.78 -26.16 -15.78
C PRO A 19 21.37 -25.99 -14.32
N MET A 20 20.09 -26.19 -14.02
CA MET A 20 19.58 -25.99 -12.66
C MET A 20 19.95 -27.11 -11.68
N ALA A 21 20.40 -28.27 -12.16
CA ALA A 21 20.87 -29.37 -11.33
C ALA A 21 22.08 -30.09 -11.94
N GLY A 22 23.09 -30.40 -11.11
CA GLY A 22 24.05 -31.51 -11.27
C GLY A 22 25.11 -31.44 -12.37
N ASP A 23 25.00 -30.56 -13.37
CA ASP A 23 25.93 -30.53 -14.51
C ASP A 23 26.81 -29.27 -14.57
N SER A 24 27.89 -29.36 -15.34
CA SER A 24 28.85 -28.28 -15.59
C SER A 24 28.23 -27.10 -16.34
N GLU A 25 28.56 -25.88 -15.92
CA GLU A 25 28.14 -24.63 -16.59
C GLU A 25 28.77 -24.51 -17.98
N GLN A 26 28.00 -24.00 -18.96
CA GLN A 26 28.52 -23.67 -20.30
C GLN A 26 28.51 -22.16 -20.50
N GLU A 27 29.63 -21.61 -20.97
CA GLU A 27 29.83 -20.18 -21.17
C GLU A 27 30.31 -19.89 -22.60
N VAL A 28 29.75 -18.85 -23.21
CA VAL A 28 30.13 -18.38 -24.55
C VAL A 28 30.42 -16.88 -24.51
N MET A 29 31.62 -16.49 -24.90
CA MET A 29 32.04 -15.09 -25.04
C MET A 29 31.76 -14.59 -26.46
N LEU A 30 31.02 -13.48 -26.56
CA LEU A 30 30.81 -12.77 -27.82
C LEU A 30 31.55 -11.44 -27.80
N LYS A 31 32.63 -11.36 -28.58
CA LYS A 31 33.39 -10.12 -28.79
C LYS A 31 32.70 -9.13 -29.73
N THR A 32 31.49 -9.43 -30.21
CA THR A 32 30.77 -8.64 -31.20
C THR A 32 29.53 -7.98 -30.57
N LYS A 33 29.11 -6.81 -31.09
CA LYS A 33 27.86 -6.13 -30.66
C LYS A 33 26.57 -6.85 -31.10
N THR A 34 26.69 -8.02 -31.73
CA THR A 34 25.55 -8.72 -32.30
C THR A 34 24.70 -9.35 -31.20
N PRO A 35 23.40 -9.03 -31.09
CA PRO A 35 22.57 -9.51 -29.99
C PRO A 35 22.03 -10.93 -30.26
N LYS A 36 22.91 -11.84 -30.69
CA LYS A 36 22.59 -13.23 -31.01
C LYS A 36 23.74 -14.16 -30.63
N ALA A 37 23.39 -15.29 -30.02
CA ALA A 37 24.33 -16.37 -29.65
C ALA A 37 23.74 -17.74 -30.00
N THR A 38 24.62 -18.69 -30.32
CA THR A 38 24.28 -20.10 -30.43
C THR A 38 25.10 -20.87 -29.39
N VAL A 39 24.42 -21.66 -28.56
CA VAL A 39 25.04 -22.54 -27.56
C VAL A 39 24.60 -23.96 -27.90
N GLY A 40 25.57 -24.85 -28.15
CA GLY A 40 25.34 -26.26 -28.48
C GLY A 40 25.57 -27.18 -27.28
N GLY A 41 25.22 -28.46 -27.41
CA GLY A 41 25.51 -29.47 -26.38
C GLY A 41 24.59 -29.43 -25.15
N LEU A 42 23.40 -28.82 -25.27
CA LEU A 42 22.41 -28.77 -24.19
C LEU A 42 21.41 -29.93 -24.33
N SER A 43 21.13 -30.62 -23.21
CA SER A 43 20.07 -31.62 -23.11
C SER A 43 18.68 -30.98 -23.30
N PRO A 44 17.77 -31.55 -24.13
CA PRO A 44 16.49 -30.93 -24.45
C PRO A 44 15.49 -30.77 -23.29
N THR A 45 15.56 -31.67 -22.31
CA THR A 45 14.59 -31.83 -21.21
C THR A 45 15.02 -31.16 -19.91
N LYS A 46 16.28 -30.73 -19.80
CA LYS A 46 16.80 -30.07 -18.60
C LYS A 46 16.40 -28.60 -18.57
N GLU A 47 16.18 -28.08 -17.37
CA GLU A 47 15.94 -26.65 -17.15
C GLU A 47 17.27 -25.91 -17.03
N TYR A 48 17.39 -24.82 -17.80
CA TYR A 48 18.56 -23.96 -17.80
C TYR A 48 18.20 -22.55 -17.41
N THR A 49 19.14 -21.88 -16.77
CA THR A 49 19.16 -20.43 -16.61
C THR A 49 20.06 -19.83 -17.68
N LEU A 50 19.49 -19.04 -18.59
CA LEU A 50 20.20 -18.16 -19.51
C LEU A 50 20.49 -16.83 -18.82
N GLN A 51 21.74 -16.39 -18.88
CA GLN A 51 22.18 -15.07 -18.47
C GLN A 51 22.95 -14.42 -19.61
N VAL A 52 22.56 -13.20 -19.99
CA VAL A 52 23.30 -12.37 -20.93
C VAL A 52 23.86 -11.19 -20.12
N TYR A 53 25.17 -11.03 -20.18
CA TYR A 53 25.90 -9.93 -19.58
C TYR A 53 26.36 -8.97 -20.68
N VAL A 54 26.29 -7.68 -20.41
CA VAL A 54 26.95 -6.64 -21.20
C VAL A 54 28.35 -6.44 -20.63
N LEU A 55 29.34 -6.38 -21.52
CA LEU A 55 30.73 -6.14 -21.17
C LEU A 55 31.10 -4.69 -21.49
N ASN A 56 31.65 -3.98 -20.51
CA ASN A 56 32.25 -2.66 -20.68
C ASN A 56 33.60 -2.64 -19.97
N GLY A 57 34.70 -2.73 -20.72
CA GLY A 57 36.02 -3.02 -20.20
C GLY A 57 36.07 -4.37 -19.47
N SER A 58 36.52 -4.36 -18.21
CA SER A 58 36.53 -5.52 -17.32
C SER A 58 35.24 -5.70 -16.50
N GLN A 59 34.27 -4.80 -16.65
CA GLN A 59 33.01 -4.84 -15.90
C GLN A 59 31.96 -5.65 -16.64
N GLU A 60 31.21 -6.44 -15.88
CA GLU A 60 30.13 -7.29 -16.38
C GLU A 60 28.82 -6.88 -15.70
N ALA A 61 27.84 -6.46 -16.50
CA ALA A 61 26.52 -6.12 -16.01
C ALA A 61 25.50 -7.13 -16.54
N LEU A 62 24.72 -7.78 -15.67
CA LEU A 62 23.67 -8.70 -16.12
C LEU A 62 22.58 -7.90 -16.85
N PHE A 63 22.43 -8.17 -18.15
CA PHE A 63 21.51 -7.47 -19.04
C PHE A 63 20.16 -8.18 -19.16
N ALA A 64 20.17 -9.52 -19.23
CA ALA A 64 18.95 -10.30 -19.30
C ALA A 64 19.15 -11.65 -18.62
N LYS A 65 18.10 -12.14 -17.95
CA LYS A 65 18.07 -13.48 -17.36
C LYS A 65 16.73 -14.14 -17.62
N ARG A 66 16.75 -15.40 -17.99
CA ARG A 66 15.54 -16.19 -18.24
C ARG A 66 15.79 -17.67 -17.97
N LYS A 67 14.77 -18.37 -17.47
CA LYS A 67 14.76 -19.83 -17.44
C LYS A 67 14.10 -20.42 -18.68
N PHE A 68 14.62 -21.55 -19.16
CA PHE A 68 14.04 -22.24 -20.31
C PHE A 68 14.32 -23.76 -20.27
N VAL A 69 13.40 -24.51 -20.87
CA VAL A 69 13.56 -25.91 -21.27
C VAL A 69 13.44 -25.96 -22.80
N ILE A 70 14.33 -26.65 -23.49
CA ILE A 70 14.39 -26.60 -24.97
C ILE A 70 13.15 -27.24 -25.60
N GLU A 71 12.64 -28.34 -25.03
CA GLU A 71 11.41 -28.97 -25.52
C GLU A 71 10.18 -28.07 -25.39
N GLU A 72 10.03 -27.36 -24.27
CA GLU A 72 8.93 -26.41 -24.07
C GLU A 72 8.96 -25.28 -25.11
N LEU A 73 10.17 -24.81 -25.48
CA LEU A 73 10.33 -23.80 -26.53
C LEU A 73 9.94 -24.33 -27.91
N LYS A 74 10.23 -25.60 -28.23
CA LYS A 74 9.80 -26.25 -29.48
C LYS A 74 8.29 -26.40 -29.55
N ASN A 75 7.67 -26.84 -28.46
CA ASN A 75 6.22 -27.02 -28.36
C ASN A 75 5.49 -25.67 -28.51
N ALA A 76 5.97 -24.62 -27.84
CA ALA A 76 5.42 -23.28 -27.94
C ALA A 76 5.49 -22.69 -29.36
N SER A 77 6.54 -23.02 -30.12
CA SER A 77 6.65 -22.64 -31.54
C SER A 77 5.66 -23.40 -32.44
N GLN A 78 5.36 -24.66 -32.15
CA GLN A 78 4.37 -25.46 -32.88
C GLN A 78 2.94 -24.98 -32.61
N THR A 79 2.59 -24.66 -31.35
CA THR A 79 1.27 -24.10 -31.00
C THR A 79 1.02 -22.74 -31.65
N ARG A 80 2.07 -21.91 -31.82
CA ARG A 80 1.98 -20.62 -32.55
C ARG A 80 1.78 -20.80 -34.05
N ASN A 81 2.37 -21.83 -34.66
CA ASN A 81 2.14 -22.14 -36.07
C ASN A 81 0.74 -22.72 -36.33
N ASN A 82 0.22 -23.54 -35.42
CA ASN A 82 -1.17 -24.02 -35.51
C ASN A 82 -2.21 -22.90 -35.35
N ARG A 83 -1.95 -21.90 -34.48
CA ARG A 83 -2.80 -20.70 -34.36
C ARG A 83 -2.78 -19.78 -35.59
N ARG A 84 -1.70 -19.83 -36.40
CA ARG A 84 -1.63 -19.08 -37.67
C ARG A 84 -2.34 -19.80 -38.82
N ASN A 85 -2.45 -21.12 -38.78
CA ASN A 85 -3.17 -21.90 -39.80
C ASN A 85 -4.68 -22.04 -39.54
N SER A 86 -5.19 -21.66 -38.37
CA SER A 86 -6.62 -21.80 -38.01
C SER A 86 -7.43 -20.50 -38.08
N GLY A 87 -6.94 -19.47 -38.77
CA GLY A 87 -7.59 -18.16 -38.85
C GLY A 87 -7.76 -17.68 -40.30
N THR A 88 -8.72 -18.26 -41.03
CA THR A 88 -9.25 -17.69 -42.27
C THR A 88 -10.73 -17.40 -42.09
N ALA A 89 -11.13 -16.12 -42.17
CA ALA A 89 -12.25 -15.62 -42.99
C ALA A 89 -12.61 -14.18 -42.57
N SER A 90 -12.92 -13.36 -43.59
CA SER A 90 -13.39 -11.95 -43.56
C SER A 90 -12.28 -10.92 -43.33
N GLU A 91 -11.87 -10.07 -44.27
CA GLU A 91 -12.40 -9.67 -45.58
C GLU A 91 -11.25 -9.33 -46.55
N LYS A 92 -11.40 -9.80 -47.78
CA LYS A 92 -10.80 -9.30 -49.03
C LYS A 92 -11.34 -7.87 -49.26
N ASN A 93 -10.68 -6.87 -49.84
CA ASN A 93 -9.84 -6.69 -51.03
C ASN A 93 -9.40 -5.20 -50.95
N LEU A 94 -8.36 -4.64 -51.58
CA LEU A 94 -7.92 -4.72 -52.98
C LEU A 94 -6.61 -3.88 -53.07
N THR A 95 -5.60 -4.37 -53.81
CA THR A 95 -4.62 -3.65 -54.70
C THR A 95 -3.89 -2.38 -54.20
N SER A 96 -2.63 -2.09 -54.49
CA SER A 96 -1.62 -2.61 -55.43
C SER A 96 -0.31 -1.83 -55.23
N SER A 97 0.82 -2.49 -55.52
CA SER A 97 2.04 -1.99 -56.17
C SER A 97 2.64 -0.60 -55.83
N GLY A 98 3.93 -0.63 -55.48
CA GLY A 98 4.96 0.01 -56.32
C GLY A 98 5.42 1.42 -55.95
N SER A 99 6.56 1.47 -55.24
CA SER A 99 7.75 2.32 -55.48
C SER A 99 7.63 3.65 -56.24
N SER A 100 8.07 4.77 -55.63
CA SER A 100 9.14 5.66 -56.18
C SER A 100 9.30 6.98 -55.39
N ALA A 101 10.53 7.21 -54.95
CA ALA A 101 11.36 8.43 -54.81
C ALA A 101 10.78 9.88 -54.65
N ALA A 102 11.53 10.63 -53.81
CA ALA A 102 11.76 12.09 -53.75
C ALA A 102 10.56 12.96 -53.32
N GLU A 103 10.66 14.06 -52.56
CA GLU A 103 11.75 15.00 -52.25
C GLU A 103 11.31 15.93 -51.08
N HIS A 104 12.29 16.49 -50.36
CA HIS A 104 12.33 17.79 -49.66
C HIS A 104 11.08 18.42 -49.02
N SER A 105 11.13 18.69 -47.71
CA SER A 105 11.10 20.06 -47.12
C SER A 105 11.01 20.02 -45.59
N GLY A 106 11.83 20.84 -44.94
CA GLY A 106 12.10 20.79 -43.50
C GLY A 106 10.99 21.29 -42.58
N VAL A 107 11.07 20.83 -41.33
CA VAL A 107 10.47 21.48 -40.17
C VAL A 107 11.50 21.43 -39.05
N ALA A 108 11.74 22.59 -38.45
CA ALA A 108 12.78 22.88 -37.49
C ALA A 108 12.75 21.96 -36.26
N GLU A 109 13.95 21.60 -35.84
CA GLU A 109 14.28 20.89 -34.60
C GLU A 109 13.89 21.74 -33.39
N ALA A 110 12.81 21.35 -32.71
CA ALA A 110 12.47 21.91 -31.41
C ALA A 110 13.40 21.30 -30.36
N THR A 111 14.37 22.08 -29.90
CA THR A 111 15.23 21.75 -28.76
C THR A 111 14.37 21.41 -27.54
N PRO A 112 14.62 20.28 -26.84
CA PRO A 112 13.94 20.01 -25.59
C PRO A 112 14.31 21.08 -24.55
N PRO A 113 13.36 21.55 -23.73
CA PRO A 113 13.64 22.55 -22.71
C PRO A 113 14.72 22.02 -21.75
N PRO A 114 15.64 22.87 -21.26
CA PRO A 114 16.66 22.42 -20.32
C PRO A 114 15.98 21.89 -19.06
N LEU A 115 16.36 20.68 -18.67
CA LEU A 115 16.01 20.10 -17.37
C LEU A 115 16.51 21.07 -16.29
N ASN A 116 15.58 21.65 -15.52
CA ASN A 116 15.90 22.45 -14.34
C ASN A 116 16.76 21.60 -13.38
N PRO A 117 18.00 22.02 -13.03
CA PRO A 117 18.76 21.38 -11.98
C PRO A 117 18.29 21.95 -10.65
N ILE A 118 17.26 21.34 -10.05
CA ILE A 118 16.91 21.61 -8.65
C ILE A 118 17.13 20.34 -7.83
N LEU A 119 18.20 20.40 -7.03
CA LEU A 119 18.60 19.60 -5.86
C LEU A 119 19.69 18.53 -6.02
N THR A 120 20.89 18.99 -6.37
CA THR A 120 22.06 18.69 -5.54
C THR A 120 21.96 19.47 -4.22
N GLN A 121 21.23 18.94 -3.24
CA GLN A 121 21.42 19.33 -1.84
C GLN A 121 21.93 18.11 -1.06
N SER A 122 23.25 18.03 -0.92
CA SER A 122 23.84 17.46 0.29
C SER A 122 23.52 18.41 1.45
N GLY A 123 22.74 17.96 2.44
CA GLY A 123 22.80 18.56 3.79
C GLY A 123 21.50 19.01 4.47
N SER A 124 20.31 18.90 3.88
CA SER A 124 19.05 19.04 4.65
C SER A 124 18.38 17.68 4.79
N GLN A 125 18.38 17.13 6.01
CA GLN A 125 17.66 15.90 6.34
C GLN A 125 16.17 16.16 6.10
N PHE A 126 15.58 15.51 5.09
CA PHE A 126 14.14 15.65 4.79
C PHE A 126 13.35 15.33 6.06
N GLN A 127 12.49 16.25 6.48
CA GLN A 127 11.57 16.10 7.60
C GLN A 127 10.13 16.16 7.07
N CYS A 128 9.29 15.23 7.51
CA CYS A 128 7.88 15.22 7.21
C CYS A 128 7.10 15.99 8.29
N ASP A 129 6.90 17.28 8.02
CA ASP A 129 6.06 18.12 8.88
C ASP A 129 4.60 17.97 8.49
N THR A 130 3.85 17.21 9.28
CA THR A 130 2.41 17.00 9.12
C THR A 130 1.72 17.06 10.48
N SER A 131 0.52 17.65 10.51
CA SER A 131 -0.39 17.64 11.66
C SER A 131 -1.41 16.48 11.57
N ALA A 132 -1.34 15.67 10.53
CA ALA A 132 -2.24 14.53 10.34
C ALA A 132 -2.03 13.48 11.43
N MET A 133 -3.13 12.99 12.00
CA MET A 133 -3.09 11.80 12.86
C MET A 133 -3.01 10.56 11.98
N THR A 134 -1.98 9.76 12.18
CA THR A 134 -1.77 8.55 11.37
C THR A 134 -1.23 7.40 12.23
N ASP A 135 -1.82 6.23 12.06
CA ASP A 135 -1.38 4.98 12.66
C ASP A 135 -0.68 4.14 11.58
N ILE A 136 0.62 3.94 11.72
CA ILE A 136 1.44 3.17 10.80
C ILE A 136 1.77 1.82 11.45
N ILE A 137 1.43 0.72 10.76
CA ILE A 137 1.86 -0.62 11.13
C ILE A 137 2.97 -1.08 10.19
N LEU A 138 4.15 -1.34 10.75
CA LEU A 138 5.26 -1.97 10.06
C LEU A 138 5.08 -3.49 10.15
N LEU A 139 4.84 -4.13 9.02
CA LEU A 139 4.68 -5.58 8.93
C LEU A 139 5.92 -6.19 8.28
N VAL A 140 6.79 -6.78 9.10
CA VAL A 140 8.17 -7.11 8.71
C VAL A 140 8.36 -8.61 8.66
N ASP A 141 8.74 -9.13 7.50
CA ASP A 141 9.13 -10.52 7.36
C ASP A 141 10.43 -10.79 8.14
N GLY A 142 10.39 -11.81 8.99
CA GLY A 142 11.50 -12.30 9.80
C GLY A 142 11.87 -13.74 9.47
N SER A 143 11.48 -14.27 8.30
CA SER A 143 11.67 -15.65 7.87
C SER A 143 13.14 -16.07 7.63
N TRP A 144 13.35 -17.37 7.42
CA TRP A 144 14.67 -17.95 7.16
C TRP A 144 15.35 -17.48 5.87
N SER A 145 14.58 -17.11 4.83
CA SER A 145 15.11 -16.64 3.55
C SER A 145 15.89 -15.33 3.68
N ILE A 146 15.48 -14.48 4.61
CA ILE A 146 16.12 -13.18 4.88
C ILE A 146 17.48 -13.39 5.53
N GLY A 147 17.52 -14.15 6.63
CA GLY A 147 18.71 -14.39 7.43
C GLY A 147 19.15 -13.19 8.29
N ARG A 148 19.95 -13.48 9.33
CA ARG A 148 20.33 -12.51 10.38
C ARG A 148 21.08 -11.28 9.87
N ASN A 149 21.94 -11.43 8.87
CA ASN A 149 22.73 -10.31 8.34
C ASN A 149 21.87 -9.34 7.55
N SER A 150 21.01 -9.85 6.66
CA SER A 150 20.04 -9.05 5.92
C SER A 150 19.04 -8.37 6.85
N PHE A 151 18.64 -9.05 7.93
CA PHE A 151 17.73 -8.46 8.93
C PHE A 151 18.33 -7.23 9.64
N LYS A 152 19.67 -7.11 9.74
CA LYS A 152 20.30 -5.87 10.23
C LYS A 152 20.05 -4.71 9.26
N LEU A 153 20.15 -4.96 7.96
CA LEU A 153 19.88 -3.95 6.92
C LEU A 153 18.40 -3.55 6.91
N ILE A 154 17.48 -4.47 7.21
CA ILE A 154 16.07 -4.15 7.41
C ILE A 154 15.89 -3.19 8.59
N LYS A 155 16.54 -3.44 9.74
CA LYS A 155 16.46 -2.56 10.92
C LYS A 155 17.00 -1.16 10.61
N GLU A 156 18.11 -1.07 9.87
CA GLU A 156 18.66 0.21 9.41
C GLU A 156 17.71 0.93 8.45
N PHE A 157 17.12 0.21 7.49
CA PHE A 157 16.12 0.75 6.58
C PHE A 157 14.91 1.30 7.33
N LEU A 158 14.34 0.55 8.28
CA LEU A 158 13.21 1.00 9.09
C LEU A 158 13.56 2.23 9.92
N SER A 159 14.75 2.26 10.51
CA SER A 159 15.23 3.43 11.28
C SER A 159 15.29 4.68 10.39
N ASN A 160 15.86 4.55 9.18
CA ASN A 160 15.98 5.65 8.23
C ASN A 160 14.64 6.07 7.63
N LEU A 161 13.72 5.12 7.43
CA LEU A 161 12.36 5.38 6.96
C LEU A 161 11.56 6.20 8.00
N ILE A 162 11.70 5.86 9.28
CA ILE A 162 10.96 6.48 10.39
C ILE A 162 11.54 7.84 10.79
N SER A 163 12.86 8.01 10.70
CA SER A 163 13.57 9.20 11.19
C SER A 163 12.97 10.57 10.78
N PRO A 164 12.46 10.74 9.54
CA PRO A 164 11.82 11.98 9.08
C PRO A 164 10.45 12.28 9.68
N PHE A 165 9.79 11.33 10.35
CA PHE A 165 8.42 11.51 10.81
C PHE A 165 8.35 12.05 12.24
N SER A 166 7.37 12.91 12.49
CA SER A 166 7.03 13.41 13.83
C SER A 166 6.15 12.40 14.58
N ILE A 167 6.78 11.57 15.41
CA ILE A 167 6.08 10.57 16.24
C ILE A 167 5.56 11.23 17.52
N GLY A 168 4.29 10.98 17.83
CA GLY A 168 3.60 11.56 18.97
C GLY A 168 2.20 10.99 19.14
N GLN A 169 1.67 11.07 20.37
CA GLN A 169 0.33 10.55 20.70
C GLN A 169 -0.79 11.24 19.92
N ASP A 170 -0.60 12.49 19.53
CA ASP A 170 -1.49 13.35 18.73
C ASP A 170 -1.03 13.51 17.27
N LYS A 171 -0.01 12.76 16.84
CA LYS A 171 0.59 12.84 15.50
C LYS A 171 0.65 11.45 14.87
N ILE A 172 1.85 10.99 14.49
CA ILE A 172 2.07 9.64 13.96
C ILE A 172 2.34 8.67 15.11
N ARG A 173 1.63 7.54 15.13
CA ARG A 173 1.91 6.38 15.98
C ARG A 173 2.44 5.24 15.12
N VAL A 174 3.39 4.47 15.65
CA VAL A 174 4.05 3.39 14.91
C VAL A 174 3.99 2.09 15.72
N GLY A 175 3.25 1.11 15.21
CA GLY A 175 3.26 -0.27 15.69
C GLY A 175 4.12 -1.13 14.77
N LEU A 176 4.63 -2.25 15.29
CA LEU A 176 5.38 -3.20 14.47
C LEU A 176 5.03 -4.63 14.84
N SER A 177 4.73 -5.41 13.81
CA SER A 177 4.61 -6.86 13.89
C SER A 177 5.65 -7.52 12.99
N GLN A 178 6.38 -8.47 13.55
CA GLN A 178 7.25 -9.36 12.78
C GLN A 178 6.50 -10.64 12.47
N TYR A 179 6.63 -11.17 11.26
CA TYR A 179 5.97 -12.42 10.88
C TYR A 179 6.94 -13.43 10.26
N SER A 180 6.57 -14.70 10.37
CA SER A 180 7.24 -15.81 9.69
C SER A 180 6.25 -16.97 9.58
N SER A 181 6.43 -18.06 10.34
CA SER A 181 5.44 -19.12 10.54
C SER A 181 4.17 -18.60 11.24
N ASP A 182 4.35 -17.63 12.14
CA ASP A 182 3.30 -16.96 12.90
C ASP A 182 3.63 -15.45 12.99
N PRO A 183 2.62 -14.57 13.00
CA PRO A 183 2.81 -13.15 13.29
C PRO A 183 2.95 -12.91 14.80
N ARG A 184 3.84 -11.98 15.16
CA ARG A 184 4.06 -11.53 16.52
C ARG A 184 4.15 -10.02 16.56
N THR A 185 3.29 -9.40 17.37
CA THR A 185 3.43 -7.99 17.74
C THR A 185 4.70 -7.81 18.55
N GLU A 186 5.65 -7.02 18.05
CA GLU A 186 6.84 -6.62 18.80
C GLU A 186 6.52 -5.41 19.70
N TRP A 187 5.66 -4.51 19.22
CA TRP A 187 5.03 -3.47 20.03
C TRP A 187 3.77 -2.90 19.36
N ASP A 188 2.84 -2.43 20.20
CA ASP A 188 1.58 -1.81 19.81
C ASP A 188 1.74 -0.30 19.51
N LEU A 189 0.72 0.30 18.90
CA LEU A 189 0.69 1.74 18.56
C LEU A 189 0.76 2.65 19.80
N SER A 190 0.31 2.14 20.96
CA SER A 190 0.35 2.84 22.25
C SER A 190 1.70 2.76 22.96
N ALA A 191 2.62 1.88 22.52
CA ALA A 191 3.82 1.53 23.29
C ALA A 191 4.83 2.69 23.42
N TYR A 192 4.97 3.50 22.38
CA TYR A 192 5.98 4.57 22.32
C TYR A 192 5.34 5.90 21.93
N SER A 193 5.77 6.98 22.60
CA SER A 193 5.25 8.34 22.39
C SER A 193 6.25 9.27 21.69
N THR A 194 7.49 8.82 21.47
CA THR A 194 8.55 9.63 20.85
C THR A 194 9.28 8.87 19.75
N ARG A 195 9.86 9.62 18.81
CA ARG A 195 10.64 9.06 17.71
C ARG A 195 11.82 8.24 18.21
N ASP A 196 12.56 8.74 19.19
CA ASP A 196 13.79 8.10 19.65
C ASP A 196 13.51 6.75 20.35
N GLN A 197 12.38 6.63 21.04
CA GLN A 197 11.91 5.34 21.58
C GLN A 197 11.61 4.32 20.48
N VAL A 198 10.92 4.74 19.41
CA VAL A 198 10.65 3.85 18.26
C VAL A 198 11.96 3.44 17.58
N LEU A 199 12.91 4.37 17.39
CA LEU A 199 14.21 4.07 16.79
C LEU A 199 15.05 3.12 17.66
N GLU A 200 15.00 3.26 18.99
CA GLU A 200 15.62 2.32 19.92
C GLU A 200 14.96 0.93 19.86
N ALA A 201 13.63 0.87 19.81
CA ALA A 201 12.90 -0.38 19.68
C ALA A 201 13.25 -1.12 18.38
N VAL A 202 13.31 -0.40 17.25
CA VAL A 202 13.75 -0.94 15.96
C VAL A 202 15.18 -1.46 16.05
N ARG A 203 16.11 -0.73 16.68
CA ARG A 203 17.50 -1.17 16.89
C ARG A 203 17.60 -2.43 17.75
N ASN A 204 16.65 -2.69 18.64
CA ASN A 204 16.62 -3.87 19.51
C ASN A 204 15.81 -5.05 18.97
N LEU A 205 15.21 -4.93 17.78
CA LEU A 205 14.49 -6.03 17.14
C LEU A 205 15.36 -7.28 17.01
N ARG A 206 14.78 -8.40 17.43
CA ARG A 206 15.39 -9.73 17.33
C ARG A 206 14.85 -10.46 16.11
N TYR A 207 15.75 -11.03 15.35
CA TYR A 207 15.42 -11.88 14.22
C TYR A 207 14.67 -13.14 14.68
N LYS A 208 13.49 -13.39 14.11
CA LYS A 208 12.59 -14.49 14.50
C LYS A 208 12.96 -15.83 13.85
N GLY A 209 13.12 -15.87 12.53
CA GLY A 209 13.24 -17.10 11.74
C GLY A 209 11.92 -17.86 11.59
N GLY A 210 11.82 -18.71 10.57
CA GLY A 210 10.63 -19.52 10.27
C GLY A 210 10.22 -19.47 8.80
N ASN A 211 9.02 -19.94 8.50
CA ASN A 211 8.37 -19.86 7.18
C ASN A 211 7.88 -18.44 6.87
N THR A 212 7.07 -18.27 5.82
CA THR A 212 6.52 -16.97 5.42
C THR A 212 5.02 -17.08 5.15
N PHE A 213 4.19 -16.67 6.12
CA PHE A 213 2.72 -16.64 6.04
C PHE A 213 2.21 -15.19 6.06
N THR A 214 2.28 -14.53 4.90
CA THR A 214 1.90 -13.13 4.71
C THR A 214 0.41 -12.90 4.90
N GLY A 215 -0.46 -13.82 4.48
CA GLY A 215 -1.90 -13.70 4.65
C GLY A 215 -2.31 -13.67 6.12
N LEU A 216 -1.78 -14.62 6.91
CA LEU A 216 -1.96 -14.61 8.36
C LEU A 216 -1.42 -13.33 9.01
N ALA A 217 -0.28 -12.83 8.54
CA ALA A 217 0.32 -11.60 9.03
C ALA A 217 -0.57 -10.37 8.77
N LEU A 218 -1.19 -10.28 7.60
CA LEU A 218 -2.15 -9.20 7.26
C LEU A 218 -3.43 -9.29 8.11
N THR A 219 -3.95 -10.50 8.35
CA THR A 219 -5.09 -10.71 9.26
C THR A 219 -4.75 -10.25 10.68
N HIS A 220 -3.54 -10.56 11.17
CA HIS A 220 -3.08 -10.16 12.50
C HIS A 220 -3.01 -8.63 12.66
N VAL A 221 -2.67 -7.89 11.61
CA VAL A 221 -2.72 -6.41 11.66
C VAL A 221 -4.11 -5.92 12.04
N LEU A 222 -5.14 -6.51 11.45
CA LEU A 222 -6.54 -6.16 11.66
C LEU A 222 -7.04 -6.59 13.04
N GLU A 223 -6.71 -7.82 13.41
CA GLU A 223 -7.21 -8.45 14.62
C GLU A 223 -6.41 -8.10 15.88
N GLN A 224 -5.22 -7.52 15.76
CA GLN A 224 -4.39 -7.19 16.92
C GLN A 224 -3.89 -5.76 16.85
N ASN A 225 -3.15 -5.38 15.81
CA ASN A 225 -2.43 -4.10 15.81
C ASN A 225 -3.32 -2.86 15.60
N LEU A 226 -4.43 -3.00 14.88
CA LEU A 226 -5.36 -1.90 14.58
C LEU A 226 -6.58 -1.86 15.52
N LYS A 227 -6.49 -2.57 16.65
CA LYS A 227 -7.50 -2.51 17.71
C LYS A 227 -7.35 -1.26 18.59
N PRO A 228 -8.45 -0.70 19.13
CA PRO A 228 -8.38 0.39 20.10
C PRO A 228 -7.51 0.06 21.32
N GLU A 229 -7.52 -1.20 21.76
CA GLU A 229 -6.72 -1.68 22.89
C GLU A 229 -5.21 -1.64 22.59
N ALA A 230 -4.83 -1.80 21.32
CA ALA A 230 -3.47 -1.65 20.84
C ALA A 230 -3.09 -0.18 20.56
N GLY A 231 -3.98 0.78 20.84
CA GLY A 231 -3.72 2.20 20.65
C GLY A 231 -4.08 2.74 19.27
N ALA A 232 -4.81 1.99 18.44
CA ALA A 232 -5.34 2.49 17.18
C ALA A 232 -6.43 3.54 17.42
N ARG A 233 -6.34 4.65 16.70
CA ARG A 233 -7.27 5.78 16.77
C ARG A 233 -8.30 5.68 15.67
N LEU A 234 -9.55 5.97 16.00
CA LEU A 234 -10.64 5.90 15.01
C LEU A 234 -10.47 6.96 13.92
N GLU A 235 -10.10 8.18 14.33
CA GLU A 235 -9.89 9.37 13.50
C GLU A 235 -8.54 9.44 12.79
N ALA A 236 -7.62 8.50 13.05
CA ALA A 236 -6.34 8.48 12.38
C ALA A 236 -6.40 7.69 11.07
N GLU A 237 -5.70 8.20 10.06
CA GLU A 237 -5.38 7.45 8.85
C GLU A 237 -4.60 6.19 9.19
N LYS A 238 -4.87 5.09 8.49
CA LYS A 238 -4.25 3.80 8.77
C LYS A 238 -3.42 3.35 7.57
N LEU A 239 -2.15 3.08 7.84
CA LEU A 239 -1.18 2.66 6.84
C LEU A 239 -0.50 1.38 7.29
N VAL A 240 -0.32 0.45 6.37
CA VAL A 240 0.49 -0.76 6.56
C VAL A 240 1.67 -0.69 5.61
N ILE A 241 2.88 -0.91 6.12
CA ILE A 241 4.08 -1.04 5.30
C ILE A 241 4.56 -2.49 5.45
N LEU A 242 4.30 -3.29 4.42
CA LEU A 242 4.70 -4.68 4.31
C LEU A 242 6.12 -4.77 3.71
N LEU A 243 7.00 -5.52 4.37
CA LEU A 243 8.34 -5.84 3.87
C LEU A 243 8.51 -7.36 3.80
N THR A 244 8.82 -7.89 2.63
CA THR A 244 9.00 -9.35 2.37
C THR A 244 10.14 -9.61 1.39
N ASP A 245 10.79 -10.78 1.46
CA ASP A 245 11.83 -11.21 0.53
C ASP A 245 11.44 -12.38 -0.40
N GLY A 246 10.19 -12.85 -0.30
CA GLY A 246 9.73 -14.04 -0.98
C GLY A 246 8.22 -14.12 -1.18
N LYS A 247 7.83 -15.17 -1.91
CA LYS A 247 6.43 -15.54 -2.13
C LYS A 247 5.82 -16.09 -0.84
N SER A 248 4.60 -15.71 -0.50
CA SER A 248 3.91 -16.28 0.65
C SER A 248 3.57 -17.76 0.44
N GLN A 249 3.48 -18.49 1.56
CA GLN A 249 3.04 -19.89 1.60
C GLN A 249 1.52 -20.03 1.81
N ASP A 250 0.82 -18.90 1.98
CA ASP A 250 -0.64 -18.78 2.07
C ASP A 250 -1.20 -17.73 1.10
N ASP A 251 -2.52 -17.66 0.99
CA ASP A 251 -3.19 -16.63 0.19
C ASP A 251 -3.28 -15.30 0.95
N ALA A 252 -2.43 -14.34 0.57
CA ALA A 252 -2.42 -13.00 1.13
C ALA A 252 -3.50 -12.07 0.55
N ASN A 253 -4.13 -12.44 -0.57
CA ASN A 253 -5.00 -11.53 -1.32
C ASN A 253 -6.28 -11.19 -0.55
N MET A 254 -6.96 -12.19 0.02
CA MET A 254 -8.20 -11.96 0.79
C MET A 254 -7.98 -11.05 2.01
N ALA A 255 -6.90 -11.28 2.76
CA ALA A 255 -6.55 -10.46 3.92
C ALA A 255 -6.21 -9.03 3.50
N ALA A 256 -5.40 -8.86 2.44
CA ALA A 256 -5.09 -7.56 1.88
C ALA A 256 -6.34 -6.82 1.39
N GLN A 257 -7.26 -7.50 0.69
CA GLN A 257 -8.51 -6.90 0.24
C GLN A 257 -9.38 -6.43 1.42
N THR A 258 -9.40 -7.19 2.51
CA THR A 258 -10.18 -6.81 3.71
C THR A 258 -9.61 -5.53 4.32
N LEU A 259 -8.29 -5.42 4.48
CA LEU A 259 -7.64 -4.18 4.92
C LEU A 259 -7.96 -3.02 3.97
N LYS A 260 -7.81 -3.20 2.65
CA LYS A 260 -8.09 -2.18 1.64
C LYS A 260 -9.54 -1.70 1.68
N ASN A 261 -10.50 -2.61 1.82
CA ASN A 261 -11.93 -2.29 1.90
C ASN A 261 -12.30 -1.52 3.17
N LEU A 262 -11.48 -1.60 4.22
CA LEU A 262 -11.63 -0.79 5.43
C LEU A 262 -10.94 0.58 5.33
N GLY A 263 -10.42 0.94 4.17
CA GLY A 263 -9.71 2.20 3.93
C GLY A 263 -8.26 2.20 4.41
N ILE A 264 -7.74 1.04 4.83
CA ILE A 264 -6.35 0.90 5.25
C ILE A 264 -5.49 0.76 4.00
N GLU A 265 -4.51 1.65 3.87
CA GLU A 265 -3.64 1.68 2.69
C GLU A 265 -2.37 0.86 2.93
N ILE A 266 -2.03 0.01 1.97
CA ILE A 266 -0.92 -0.95 2.07
C ILE A 266 0.17 -0.57 1.07
N PHE A 267 1.37 -0.32 1.60
CA PHE A 267 2.62 -0.21 0.85
C PHE A 267 3.34 -1.55 0.92
N ALA A 268 3.71 -2.13 -0.22
CA ALA A 268 4.38 -3.42 -0.29
C ALA A 268 5.81 -3.25 -0.83
N ILE A 269 6.78 -3.71 -0.06
CA ILE A 269 8.20 -3.64 -0.37
C ILE A 269 8.74 -5.06 -0.47
N GLY A 270 9.07 -5.45 -1.70
CA GLY A 270 9.75 -6.70 -2.02
C GLY A 270 11.25 -6.54 -2.09
N VAL A 271 11.97 -7.52 -1.56
CA VAL A 271 13.43 -7.60 -1.65
C VAL A 271 13.85 -8.89 -2.36
N LYS A 272 14.89 -8.83 -3.19
CA LYS A 272 15.56 -9.98 -3.81
C LYS A 272 14.64 -10.86 -4.67
N ASN A 273 14.04 -11.89 -4.07
CA ASN A 273 13.22 -12.89 -4.77
C ASN A 273 11.73 -12.70 -4.52
N ALA A 274 11.32 -11.55 -3.96
CA ALA A 274 9.91 -11.24 -3.74
C ALA A 274 9.10 -11.32 -5.04
N ASP A 275 7.92 -11.93 -4.96
CA ASP A 275 7.02 -12.11 -6.10
C ASP A 275 6.29 -10.79 -6.39
N GLU A 276 6.68 -10.12 -7.47
CA GLU A 276 6.09 -8.83 -7.84
C GLU A 276 4.58 -8.91 -8.11
N ALA A 277 4.08 -10.03 -8.64
CA ALA A 277 2.65 -10.19 -8.90
C ALA A 277 1.87 -10.30 -7.58
N GLU A 278 2.43 -11.00 -6.59
CA GLU A 278 1.84 -11.07 -5.24
C GLU A 278 1.87 -9.70 -4.55
N LEU A 279 2.99 -8.97 -4.61
CA LEU A 279 3.10 -7.62 -4.03
C LEU A 279 2.04 -6.68 -4.61
N LYS A 280 1.80 -6.75 -5.92
CA LYS A 280 0.77 -5.95 -6.59
C LYS A 280 -0.65 -6.30 -6.16
N GLN A 281 -0.91 -7.57 -5.86
CA GLN A 281 -2.23 -7.99 -5.34
C GLN A 281 -2.45 -7.49 -3.90
N VAL A 282 -1.39 -7.46 -3.09
CA VAL A 282 -1.45 -7.02 -1.70
C VAL A 282 -1.53 -5.50 -1.57
N ALA A 283 -0.70 -4.76 -2.31
CA ALA A 283 -0.63 -3.31 -2.22
C ALA A 283 -1.95 -2.61 -2.59
N SER A 284 -2.11 -1.37 -2.13
CA SER A 284 -3.20 -0.47 -2.51
C SER A 284 -2.89 0.28 -3.79
N GLU A 285 -3.90 0.68 -4.56
CA GLU A 285 -3.71 1.55 -5.73
C GLU A 285 -3.35 3.00 -5.33
N PRO A 286 -2.59 3.74 -6.15
CA PRO A 286 -1.97 3.33 -7.42
C PRO A 286 -0.67 2.54 -7.21
N LEU A 287 -0.51 1.41 -7.90
CA LEU A 287 0.61 0.48 -7.68
C LEU A 287 2.00 1.10 -7.92
N GLU A 288 2.11 2.13 -8.76
CA GLU A 288 3.36 2.84 -9.03
C GLU A 288 3.91 3.58 -7.81
N LEU A 289 3.04 3.90 -6.85
CA LEU A 289 3.39 4.61 -5.60
C LEU A 289 3.50 3.69 -4.40
N THR A 290 2.88 2.52 -4.44
CA THR A 290 2.73 1.63 -3.27
C THR A 290 3.50 0.32 -3.38
N VAL A 291 3.94 -0.07 -4.59
CA VAL A 291 4.76 -1.26 -4.81
C VAL A 291 6.20 -0.88 -5.06
N TYR A 292 7.10 -1.48 -4.29
CA TYR A 292 8.54 -1.28 -4.40
C TYR A 292 9.22 -2.63 -4.50
N ASN A 293 10.11 -2.79 -5.47
CA ASN A 293 10.95 -3.98 -5.58
C ASN A 293 12.42 -3.55 -5.58
N VAL A 294 13.24 -4.19 -4.75
CA VAL A 294 14.69 -3.96 -4.70
C VAL A 294 15.42 -5.27 -4.94
N LEU A 295 16.51 -5.22 -5.72
CA LEU A 295 17.22 -6.42 -6.15
C LEU A 295 17.96 -7.12 -5.00
N ASP A 296 18.31 -6.40 -3.94
CA ASP A 296 19.02 -6.96 -2.78
C ASP A 296 18.85 -6.06 -1.54
N PHE A 297 19.09 -6.61 -0.35
CA PHE A 297 18.90 -5.91 0.93
C PHE A 297 19.74 -4.63 1.09
N PRO A 298 21.02 -4.56 0.66
CA PRO A 298 21.79 -3.31 0.76
C PRO A 298 21.16 -2.14 0.00
N LEU A 299 20.37 -2.43 -1.05
CA LEU A 299 19.71 -1.41 -1.88
C LEU A 299 18.45 -0.82 -1.23
N LEU A 300 17.98 -1.36 -0.10
CA LEU A 300 16.87 -0.76 0.66
C LEU A 300 17.13 0.70 1.03
N SER A 301 18.40 1.05 1.28
CA SER A 301 18.83 2.43 1.55
C SER A 301 18.45 3.42 0.42
N SER A 302 18.48 2.98 -0.84
CA SER A 302 18.12 3.81 -2.00
C SER A 302 16.63 4.18 -2.05
N LEU A 303 15.78 3.40 -1.39
CA LEU A 303 14.33 3.61 -1.37
C LEU A 303 13.90 4.67 -0.37
N VAL A 304 14.65 4.86 0.72
CA VAL A 304 14.26 5.70 1.86
C VAL A 304 13.80 7.07 1.39
N GLY A 305 14.63 7.78 0.61
CA GLY A 305 14.32 9.14 0.19
C GLY A 305 13.04 9.25 -0.64
N ARG A 306 12.76 8.28 -1.51
CA ARG A 306 11.53 8.28 -2.32
C ARG A 306 10.33 7.87 -1.48
N LEU A 307 10.43 6.77 -0.75
CA LEU A 307 9.32 6.21 0.03
C LEU A 307 8.87 7.17 1.13
N THR A 308 9.79 7.79 1.89
CA THR A 308 9.41 8.76 2.92
C THR A 308 8.68 9.96 2.32
N ARG A 309 9.11 10.46 1.15
CA ARG A 309 8.41 11.55 0.45
C ARG A 309 7.00 11.15 0.04
N VAL A 310 6.84 9.97 -0.56
CA VAL A 310 5.53 9.46 -0.96
C VAL A 310 4.62 9.29 0.26
N LEU A 311 5.08 8.62 1.31
CA LEU A 311 4.32 8.46 2.55
C LEU A 311 3.92 9.82 3.15
N CYS A 312 4.85 10.77 3.22
CA CYS A 312 4.58 12.10 3.74
C CYS A 312 3.51 12.83 2.93
N THR A 313 3.63 12.82 1.60
CA THR A 313 2.64 13.43 0.70
C THR A 313 1.28 12.76 0.87
N ARG A 314 1.21 11.43 0.91
CA ARG A 314 -0.04 10.68 1.06
C ARG A 314 -0.73 10.96 2.38
N ILE A 315 0.04 11.01 3.48
CA ILE A 315 -0.46 11.39 4.80
C ILE A 315 -1.06 12.81 4.77
N LYS A 316 -0.37 13.77 4.14
CA LYS A 316 -0.86 15.16 4.00
C LYS A 316 -2.08 15.27 3.09
N GLU A 317 -2.11 14.56 1.97
CA GLU A 317 -3.23 14.59 1.03
C GLU A 317 -4.51 14.04 1.64
N LYS A 318 -4.42 12.95 2.41
CA LYS A 318 -5.58 12.39 3.09
C LYS A 318 -6.08 13.31 4.21
N SER A 319 -5.17 13.91 5.01
CA SER A 319 -5.59 14.92 5.99
C SER A 319 -6.15 16.18 5.34
N ASN A 320 -5.67 16.55 4.16
CA ASN A 320 -6.17 17.70 3.43
C ASN A 320 -7.50 17.39 2.74
N LYS A 321 -7.79 16.16 2.31
CA LYS A 321 -9.13 15.78 1.83
C LYS A 321 -10.19 15.90 2.93
N GLU A 322 -9.82 15.74 4.19
CA GLU A 322 -10.71 16.07 5.33
C GLU A 322 -10.87 17.59 5.59
N ASN A 323 -10.00 18.44 5.02
CA ASN A 323 -10.04 19.91 5.16
C ASN A 323 -10.32 20.68 3.85
N ALA A 324 -10.35 20.03 2.69
CA ALA A 324 -10.42 20.65 1.36
C ALA A 324 -11.79 20.51 0.69
N ASP A 325 -12.79 19.97 1.38
CA ASP A 325 -14.19 20.04 0.94
C ASP A 325 -14.94 21.23 1.59
N ILE A 326 -14.37 22.43 1.42
CA ILE A 326 -15.20 23.63 1.18
C ILE A 326 -14.92 24.07 -0.26
N PRO A 327 -15.68 23.50 -1.21
CA PRO A 327 -16.34 24.31 -2.22
C PRO A 327 -17.86 24.11 -2.17
N VAL A 328 -18.54 25.22 -2.44
CA VAL A 328 -19.98 25.36 -2.64
C VAL A 328 -20.57 24.27 -3.54
N ASN A 329 -21.49 23.48 -2.97
CA ASN A 329 -22.72 22.93 -3.55
C ASN A 329 -22.69 22.52 -5.05
N THR A 330 -22.52 21.22 -5.35
CA THR A 330 -23.25 20.43 -6.39
C THR A 330 -22.62 19.04 -6.61
N GLY A 331 -22.67 18.18 -5.59
CA GLY A 331 -22.39 16.73 -5.71
C GLY A 331 -23.38 15.95 -4.84
N PRO A 332 -23.63 14.65 -5.10
CA PRO A 332 -24.61 13.88 -4.33
C PRO A 332 -24.19 13.84 -2.86
N GLN A 333 -24.90 14.58 -2.02
CA GLN A 333 -24.65 14.67 -0.60
C GLN A 333 -24.86 13.30 0.05
N LEU A 334 -23.77 12.67 0.51
CA LEU A 334 -23.78 11.33 1.09
C LEU A 334 -23.83 11.33 2.63
N SER A 335 -23.47 12.44 3.26
CA SER A 335 -23.45 12.56 4.73
C SER A 335 -24.74 13.19 5.24
N PRO A 336 -25.31 12.71 6.37
CA PRO A 336 -26.35 13.45 7.07
C PRO A 336 -25.80 14.83 7.47
N THR A 337 -26.66 15.84 7.59
CA THR A 337 -26.25 17.21 7.96
C THR A 337 -27.14 17.76 9.07
N ASP A 338 -26.85 18.98 9.55
CA ASP A 338 -27.65 19.67 10.57
C ASP A 338 -27.92 18.79 11.83
N LEU A 339 -26.88 18.07 12.27
CA LEU A 339 -26.97 17.23 13.46
C LEU A 339 -27.21 18.10 14.69
N LYS A 340 -28.40 17.98 15.27
CA LYS A 340 -28.87 18.75 16.41
C LYS A 340 -29.10 17.85 17.61
N ILE A 341 -28.80 18.40 18.78
CA ILE A 341 -29.06 17.77 20.06
C ILE A 341 -30.13 18.57 20.79
N SER A 342 -31.14 17.85 21.26
CA SER A 342 -32.27 18.39 22.02
C SER A 342 -32.62 17.44 23.18
N ALA A 343 -33.60 17.85 23.99
CA ALA A 343 -34.14 17.07 25.12
C ALA A 343 -33.05 16.41 26.01
N VAL A 344 -32.00 17.17 26.31
CA VAL A 344 -30.85 16.69 27.07
C VAL A 344 -31.23 16.49 28.54
N THR A 345 -31.03 15.28 29.04
CA THR A 345 -31.23 14.91 30.45
C THR A 345 -29.90 14.52 31.10
N SER A 346 -29.96 14.03 32.34
CA SER A 346 -28.78 13.46 33.02
C SER A 346 -28.37 12.09 32.46
N LYS A 347 -29.23 11.43 31.67
CA LYS A 347 -29.04 10.04 31.19
C LYS A 347 -29.36 9.81 29.71
N SER A 348 -29.86 10.81 29.01
CA SER A 348 -30.26 10.70 27.61
C SER A 348 -30.12 12.01 26.84
N MET A 349 -30.04 11.88 25.52
CA MET A 349 -30.09 12.99 24.57
C MET A 349 -30.93 12.58 23.37
N HIS A 350 -31.66 13.52 22.79
CA HIS A 350 -32.36 13.33 21.52
C HIS A 350 -31.54 13.95 20.40
N LEU A 351 -31.32 13.18 19.35
CA LEU A 351 -30.65 13.60 18.12
C LEU A 351 -31.64 13.73 16.97
N THR A 352 -31.48 14.78 16.20
CA THR A 352 -32.13 14.97 14.90
C THR A 352 -31.09 15.40 13.86
N TRP A 353 -31.31 15.07 12.60
CA TRP A 353 -30.43 15.47 11.50
C TRP A 353 -31.22 15.60 10.19
N SER A 354 -30.66 16.34 9.23
CA SER A 354 -31.10 16.37 7.85
C SER A 354 -30.56 15.14 7.10
N PRO A 355 -31.42 14.31 6.49
CA PRO A 355 -30.99 13.17 5.67
C PRO A 355 -30.13 13.60 4.46
N PRO A 356 -29.18 12.75 4.01
CA PRO A 356 -28.45 12.98 2.77
C PRO A 356 -29.37 12.88 1.55
N LEU A 357 -28.97 13.54 0.45
CA LEU A 357 -29.73 13.55 -0.81
C LEU A 357 -29.90 12.13 -1.37
N ARG A 358 -28.86 11.29 -1.24
CA ARG A 358 -28.97 9.86 -1.53
C ARG A 358 -29.52 9.15 -0.30
N PRO A 359 -30.64 8.39 -0.40
CA PRO A 359 -31.19 7.66 0.74
C PRO A 359 -30.25 6.52 1.20
N PRO A 360 -29.86 6.49 2.48
CA PRO A 360 -29.03 5.42 2.99
C PRO A 360 -29.86 4.16 3.28
N LYS A 361 -29.18 3.02 3.40
CA LYS A 361 -29.74 1.77 3.92
C LYS A 361 -29.93 1.86 5.44
N LYS A 362 -28.94 2.43 6.14
CA LYS A 362 -28.94 2.61 7.60
C LYS A 362 -28.03 3.75 8.02
N TYR A 363 -28.28 4.32 9.20
CA TYR A 363 -27.32 5.14 9.92
C TYR A 363 -26.68 4.34 11.05
N ARG A 364 -25.43 4.68 11.37
CA ARG A 364 -24.72 4.19 12.55
C ARG A 364 -24.39 5.38 13.41
N ILE A 365 -24.74 5.34 14.69
CA ILE A 365 -24.44 6.40 15.67
C ILE A 365 -23.53 5.79 16.72
N VAL A 366 -22.40 6.43 16.99
CA VAL A 366 -21.46 6.04 18.05
C VAL A 366 -21.30 7.20 19.03
N TYR A 367 -21.34 6.92 20.32
CA TYR A 367 -21.18 7.93 21.38
C TYR A 367 -20.37 7.42 22.56
N TYR A 368 -19.49 8.26 23.07
CA TYR A 368 -18.61 7.95 24.22
C TYR A 368 -18.24 9.20 25.03
N PRO A 369 -17.92 9.04 26.33
CA PRO A 369 -17.41 10.15 27.14
C PRO A 369 -16.11 10.71 26.56
N SER A 370 -16.00 12.03 26.39
CA SER A 370 -14.82 12.70 25.82
C SER A 370 -13.55 12.50 26.65
N LYS A 371 -13.67 12.15 27.94
CA LYS A 371 -12.55 11.84 28.84
C LYS A 371 -12.10 10.37 28.79
N GLY A 372 -12.63 9.58 27.85
CA GLY A 372 -12.36 8.15 27.74
C GLY A 372 -13.49 7.30 28.35
N GLY A 373 -13.81 6.20 27.69
CA GLY A 373 -14.87 5.27 28.06
C GLY A 373 -15.23 4.35 26.89
N ILE A 374 -15.99 3.29 27.17
CA ILE A 374 -16.41 2.31 26.16
C ILE A 374 -17.42 2.97 25.20
N PRO A 375 -17.15 2.99 23.88
CA PRO A 375 -18.11 3.50 22.90
C PRO A 375 -19.39 2.65 22.85
N LYS A 376 -20.52 3.34 22.81
CA LYS A 376 -21.84 2.74 22.60
C LYS A 376 -22.31 3.03 21.18
N GLU A 377 -23.08 2.10 20.62
CA GLU A 377 -23.51 2.16 19.22
C GLU A 377 -25.03 1.98 19.09
N LEU A 378 -25.63 2.67 18.11
CA LEU A 378 -26.98 2.46 17.62
C LEU A 378 -26.99 2.33 16.09
N SER A 379 -27.82 1.42 15.58
CA SER A 379 -28.11 1.30 14.15
C SER A 379 -29.54 1.75 13.88
N ILE A 380 -29.72 2.77 13.05
CA ILE A 380 -31.01 3.38 12.73
C ILE A 380 -31.34 3.09 11.26
N ALA A 381 -32.61 2.83 10.94
CA ALA A 381 -33.03 2.63 9.56
C ALA A 381 -32.80 3.90 8.72
N GLY A 382 -32.39 3.76 7.45
CA GLY A 382 -31.98 4.90 6.63
C GLY A 382 -33.10 5.90 6.29
N ASN A 383 -34.36 5.52 6.48
CA ASN A 383 -35.55 6.36 6.35
C ASN A 383 -35.93 7.10 7.65
N VAL A 384 -35.15 6.96 8.73
CA VAL A 384 -35.40 7.61 10.02
C VAL A 384 -34.27 8.60 10.30
N ALA A 385 -34.64 9.85 10.63
CA ALA A 385 -33.72 10.98 10.81
C ALA A 385 -33.60 11.45 12.28
N THR A 386 -33.86 10.54 13.21
CA THR A 386 -33.95 10.83 14.64
C THR A 386 -33.50 9.62 15.47
N ALA A 387 -32.89 9.86 16.63
CA ALA A 387 -32.52 8.81 17.58
C ALA A 387 -32.45 9.34 19.03
N VAL A 388 -32.72 8.48 20.00
CA VAL A 388 -32.50 8.77 21.43
C VAL A 388 -31.27 7.99 21.88
N LEU A 389 -30.30 8.65 22.50
CA LEU A 389 -29.13 8.01 23.10
C LEU A 389 -29.44 7.64 24.56
N PRO A 390 -29.49 6.34 24.91
CA PRO A 390 -29.78 5.92 26.28
C PRO A 390 -28.50 5.72 27.12
N GLY A 391 -28.67 5.72 28.44
CA GLY A 391 -27.65 5.26 29.38
C GLY A 391 -26.40 6.13 29.43
N LEU A 392 -26.57 7.45 29.33
CA LEU A 392 -25.50 8.43 29.51
C LEU A 392 -25.20 8.65 31.00
N GLN A 393 -23.98 9.09 31.29
CA GLN A 393 -23.53 9.50 32.62
C GLN A 393 -23.87 10.98 32.82
N LYS A 394 -24.28 11.36 34.04
CA LYS A 394 -24.61 12.75 34.41
C LYS A 394 -23.38 13.66 34.30
N ASN A 395 -23.60 14.93 33.96
CA ASN A 395 -22.56 15.97 33.87
C ASN A 395 -21.30 15.52 33.11
N THR A 396 -21.48 14.81 31.99
CA THR A 396 -20.39 14.18 31.23
C THR A 396 -20.44 14.70 29.80
N ASP A 397 -19.29 15.16 29.30
CA ASP A 397 -19.11 15.50 27.89
C ASP A 397 -19.09 14.23 27.06
N TYR A 398 -19.95 14.16 26.05
CA TYR A 398 -19.98 13.09 25.07
C TYR A 398 -19.55 13.61 23.72
N LYS A 399 -18.73 12.84 23.01
CA LYS A 399 -18.56 12.96 21.56
C LYS A 399 -19.54 11.99 20.91
N ILE A 400 -20.37 12.50 20.01
CA ILE A 400 -21.38 11.74 19.28
C ILE A 400 -21.07 11.86 17.79
N SER A 401 -21.01 10.72 17.10
CA SER A 401 -20.65 10.62 15.69
C SER A 401 -21.71 9.81 14.94
N ILE A 402 -22.11 10.27 13.76
CA ILE A 402 -23.08 9.60 12.87
C ILE A 402 -22.48 9.35 11.49
N TRP A 403 -22.79 8.17 10.92
CA TRP A 403 -22.49 7.78 9.54
C TRP A 403 -23.74 7.29 8.83
N ALA A 404 -23.81 7.50 7.52
CA ALA A 404 -24.76 6.85 6.62
C ALA A 404 -24.08 5.69 5.86
N TYR A 405 -24.78 4.56 5.75
CA TYR A 405 -24.34 3.39 4.99
C TYR A 405 -25.32 3.10 3.86
N TYR A 406 -24.80 2.79 2.67
CA TYR A 406 -25.55 2.65 1.44
C TYR A 406 -25.65 1.20 0.96
N LYS A 407 -26.56 0.94 0.02
CA LYS A 407 -26.81 -0.41 -0.52
C LYS A 407 -25.64 -0.96 -1.35
N ASP A 408 -24.88 -0.06 -1.96
CA ASP A 408 -23.67 -0.32 -2.75
C ASP A 408 -22.42 -0.53 -1.87
N GLY A 409 -22.57 -0.54 -0.54
CA GLY A 409 -21.46 -0.66 0.40
C GLY A 409 -20.74 0.66 0.69
N ALA A 410 -21.10 1.77 0.02
CA ALA A 410 -20.53 3.07 0.31
C ALA A 410 -20.91 3.54 1.72
N ARG A 411 -20.01 4.31 2.33
CA ARG A 411 -20.18 4.95 3.64
C ARG A 411 -19.95 6.44 3.50
N SER A 412 -20.74 7.24 4.19
CA SER A 412 -20.55 8.69 4.26
C SER A 412 -19.37 9.09 5.14
N ASP A 413 -18.97 10.35 5.02
CA ASP A 413 -18.11 10.97 6.01
C ASP A 413 -18.82 11.06 7.37
N THR A 414 -18.01 11.28 8.41
CA THR A 414 -18.49 11.35 9.79
C THR A 414 -19.02 12.75 10.08
N VAL A 415 -20.24 12.85 10.63
CA VAL A 415 -20.69 14.08 11.29
C VAL A 415 -20.60 13.89 12.79
N SER A 416 -19.89 14.77 13.47
CA SER A 416 -19.68 14.68 14.92
C SER A 416 -20.09 15.96 15.63
N VAL A 417 -20.63 15.79 16.83
CA VAL A 417 -20.96 16.88 17.75
C VAL A 417 -20.51 16.50 19.16
N GLN A 418 -20.15 17.50 19.95
CA GLN A 418 -19.90 17.31 21.38
C GLN A 418 -21.01 17.96 22.19
N HIS A 419 -21.48 17.28 23.24
CA HIS A 419 -22.48 17.82 24.13
C HIS A 419 -22.36 17.26 25.54
N ARG A 420 -22.71 18.06 26.54
CA ARG A 420 -22.66 17.68 27.95
C ARG A 420 -24.04 17.28 28.46
N THR A 421 -24.16 16.14 29.13
CA THR A 421 -25.39 15.79 29.86
C THR A 421 -25.64 16.73 31.04
N LYS A 422 -26.89 16.85 31.47
CA LYS A 422 -27.22 17.66 32.64
C LYS A 422 -26.72 17.02 33.94
N CYS A 423 -26.51 17.87 34.96
CA CYS A 423 -26.44 17.42 36.34
C CYS A 423 -27.82 16.88 36.79
N ILE A 424 -27.84 16.00 37.79
CA ILE A 424 -29.10 15.65 38.46
C ILE A 424 -29.61 16.92 39.14
N GLY A 425 -30.72 17.49 38.66
CA GLY A 425 -31.35 18.68 39.27
C GLY A 425 -31.70 19.85 38.34
N ALA A 426 -31.31 19.84 37.05
CA ALA A 426 -31.67 20.93 36.12
C ALA A 426 -32.92 20.58 35.28
N ASN A 427 -34.11 20.88 35.82
CA ASN A 427 -35.42 20.79 35.17
C ASN A 427 -35.86 19.40 34.65
N GLU A 428 -36.02 18.42 35.54
CA GLU A 428 -36.90 17.27 35.28
C GLU A 428 -38.39 17.55 35.63
N SER A 429 -38.73 18.78 36.08
CA SER A 429 -40.09 19.14 36.52
C SER A 429 -40.97 19.84 35.48
N ALA A 430 -40.53 20.03 34.23
CA ALA A 430 -41.30 20.81 33.25
C ALA A 430 -42.20 19.97 32.31
N PHE A 431 -42.14 18.63 32.34
CA PHE A 431 -42.91 17.78 31.42
C PHE A 431 -44.14 17.08 32.03
N SER A 432 -44.49 17.36 33.28
CA SER A 432 -45.69 16.81 33.93
C SER A 432 -46.89 17.77 33.97
N ARG A 433 -46.89 18.88 33.23
CA ARG A 433 -48.01 19.85 33.21
C ARG A 433 -48.38 20.34 31.81
N VAL A 434 -48.60 19.42 30.88
CA VAL A 434 -49.54 19.62 29.77
C VAL A 434 -50.13 18.24 29.48
N LEU A 435 -51.19 17.89 30.21
CA LEU A 435 -52.20 16.84 29.96
C LEU A 435 -52.85 16.55 31.33
N SER A 436 -53.69 17.48 31.77
CA SER A 436 -54.72 17.28 32.79
C SER A 436 -55.95 18.05 32.37
#